data_AF-A0A9P1E466-F1
#
_entry.id   AF-A0A9P1E466-F1
#
_cell.length_a   1.000
_cell.length_b   1.000
_cell.length_c   1.000
_cell.angle_alpha   90.00
_cell.angle_beta   90.00
_cell.angle_gamma   90.00
#
_symmetry.space_group_name_H-M   'P 1'
#
loop_
_entity.id
_entity.type
_entity.pdbx_description
1 polymer ?
#
loop_
_entity_poly.entity_id
_entity_poly.type
_entity_poly.pdbx_seq_one_letter_code
_entity_poly.pdbx_strand_id
1 'polypeptide(L)'
;MKELLNKGMRNAKNALLAGSSAGGVATTIHCDRFRSLFPPTSRVKCLCDGGYFFLVKNHTRGNMFLSMFEGLIKLHKSKNALPKSCTTKLSAKLCFFPPNLQNDVKTPIFSLCQPLITSRQ
;
A
#
# COMPACT_ATOMS: atom_id res chain seq x y z
N MET A 1 -13.97 9.61 0.88
CA MET A 1 -14.79 8.38 0.72
C MET A 1 -16.24 8.53 1.16
N LYS A 2 -16.56 9.07 2.34
CA LYS A 2 -17.96 9.23 2.81
C LYS A 2 -18.86 9.95 1.80
N GLU A 3 -18.38 11.04 1.21
CA GLU A 3 -19.11 11.78 0.18
C GLU A 3 -19.48 10.91 -1.03
N LEU A 4 -18.50 10.20 -1.60
CA LEU A 4 -18.73 9.32 -2.75
C LEU A 4 -19.65 8.13 -2.41
N LEU A 5 -19.54 7.59 -1.19
CA LEU A 5 -20.44 6.55 -0.69
C LEU A 5 -21.89 7.04 -0.69
N ASN A 6 -22.12 8.28 -0.23
CA ASN A 6 -23.44 8.91 -0.22
C ASN A 6 -23.93 9.26 -1.63
N LYS A 7 -23.03 9.55 -2.57
CA LYS A 7 -23.33 9.78 -3.99
C LYS A 7 -23.50 8.48 -4.80
N GLY A 8 -23.73 7.34 -4.13
CA GLY A 8 -24.10 6.08 -4.78
C GLY A 8 -22.99 5.02 -4.84
N MET A 9 -21.73 5.35 -4.52
CA MET A 9 -20.64 4.38 -4.50
C MET A 9 -20.89 3.23 -3.51
N ARG A 10 -21.68 3.46 -2.44
CA ARG A 10 -22.06 2.41 -1.48
C ARG A 10 -22.80 1.23 -2.12
N ASN A 11 -23.46 1.45 -3.26
CA ASN A 11 -24.24 0.45 -3.98
C ASN A 11 -23.46 -0.21 -5.14
N ALA A 12 -22.18 0.12 -5.30
CA ALA A 12 -21.38 -0.40 -6.39
C ALA A 12 -21.17 -1.92 -6.27
N LYS A 13 -21.46 -2.67 -7.35
CA LYS A 13 -21.18 -4.11 -7.43
C LYS A 13 -19.69 -4.42 -7.49
N ASN A 14 -18.92 -3.52 -8.12
CA ASN A 14 -17.47 -3.59 -8.23
C ASN A 14 -16.86 -2.26 -7.77
N ALA A 15 -15.75 -2.32 -7.04
CA ALA A 15 -14.96 -1.15 -6.71
C ALA A 15 -13.47 -1.45 -6.84
N LEU A 16 -12.71 -0.50 -7.38
CA LEU A 16 -11.28 -0.61 -7.54
C LEU A 16 -10.61 0.59 -6.85
N LEU A 17 -9.70 0.33 -5.92
CA LEU A 17 -8.79 1.35 -5.44
C LEU A 17 -7.48 1.22 -6.20
N ALA A 18 -7.14 2.22 -7.01
CA ALA A 18 -5.91 2.23 -7.79
C ALA A 18 -5.03 3.41 -7.35
N GLY A 19 -3.72 3.22 -7.39
CA GLY A 19 -2.77 4.29 -7.18
C GLY A 19 -1.43 3.98 -7.83
N SER A 20 -0.74 5.04 -8.25
CA SER A 20 0.58 4.97 -8.90
C SER A 20 1.69 5.49 -7.98
N SER A 21 2.90 4.93 -8.06
CA SER A 21 4.07 5.34 -7.27
C SER A 21 3.77 5.34 -5.75
N ALA A 22 3.93 6.47 -5.05
CA ALA A 22 3.54 6.63 -3.65
C ALA A 22 2.05 6.30 -3.39
N GLY A 23 1.19 6.58 -4.37
CA GLY A 23 -0.22 6.19 -4.34
C GLY A 23 -0.44 4.68 -4.43
N GLY A 24 0.45 3.93 -5.08
CA GLY A 24 0.41 2.46 -5.10
C GLY A 24 0.76 1.85 -3.73
N VAL A 25 1.75 2.42 -3.04
CA VAL A 25 2.07 2.06 -1.64
C VAL A 25 0.87 2.35 -0.73
N ALA A 26 0.30 3.56 -0.83
CA ALA A 26 -0.87 3.95 -0.06
C ALA A 26 -2.09 3.06 -0.36
N THR A 27 -2.28 2.67 -1.62
CA THR A 27 -3.33 1.73 -2.05
C THR A 27 -3.16 0.38 -1.37
N THR A 28 -1.95 -0.16 -1.31
CA THR A 28 -1.65 -1.42 -0.63
C THR A 28 -1.98 -1.32 0.86
N ILE A 29 -1.54 -0.25 1.53
CA ILE A 29 -1.76 -0.03 2.97
C ILE A 29 -3.24 0.12 3.30
N HIS A 30 -4.01 0.81 2.45
CA HIS A 30 -5.41 1.13 2.72
C HIS A 30 -6.42 0.17 2.07
N CYS A 31 -5.97 -0.86 1.35
CA CYS A 31 -6.84 -1.73 0.57
C CYS A 31 -7.92 -2.39 1.43
N ASP A 32 -7.57 -2.98 2.57
CA ASP A 32 -8.53 -3.64 3.46
C ASP A 32 -9.52 -2.64 4.10
N ARG A 33 -9.04 -1.43 4.42
CA ARG A 33 -9.91 -0.37 4.92
C ARG A 33 -10.88 0.11 3.84
N PHE A 34 -10.45 0.16 2.58
CA PHE A 34 -11.33 0.48 1.46
C PHE A 34 -12.36 -0.64 1.25
N ARG A 35 -11.94 -1.91 1.28
CA ARG A 35 -12.84 -3.08 1.22
C ARG A 35 -13.92 -3.05 2.31
N SER A 36 -13.58 -2.61 3.51
CA SER A 36 -14.51 -2.55 4.65
C SER A 36 -15.58 -1.46 4.51
N LEU A 37 -15.48 -0.57 3.53
CA LEU A 37 -16.50 0.45 3.26
C LEU A 37 -17.69 -0.11 2.46
N PHE A 38 -17.54 -1.30 1.87
CA PHE A 38 -18.54 -1.93 1.00
C PHE A 38 -19.15 -3.16 1.64
N PRO A 39 -20.40 -3.51 1.29
CA PRO A 39 -21.00 -4.78 1.67
C PRO A 39 -20.13 -6.01 1.33
N PRO A 40 -20.29 -7.14 2.04
CA PRO A 40 -19.60 -8.38 1.71
C PRO A 40 -19.84 -8.85 0.26
N THR A 41 -21.01 -8.54 -0.31
CA THR A 41 -21.40 -8.91 -1.68
C THR A 41 -20.69 -8.13 -2.78
N SER A 42 -20.06 -6.99 -2.46
CA SER A 42 -19.34 -6.17 -3.43
C SER A 42 -17.96 -6.76 -3.75
N ARG A 43 -17.59 -6.79 -5.03
CA ARG A 43 -16.25 -7.19 -5.46
C ARG A 43 -15.31 -5.99 -5.38
N VAL A 44 -14.43 -6.01 -4.40
CA VAL A 44 -13.43 -4.96 -4.22
C VAL A 44 -12.05 -5.54 -4.50
N LYS A 45 -11.28 -4.84 -5.33
CA LYS A 45 -9.87 -5.14 -5.62
C LYS A 45 -9.05 -3.86 -5.47
N CYS A 46 -7.73 -4.02 -5.37
CA CYS A 46 -6.82 -2.88 -5.41
C CYS A 46 -5.74 -3.06 -6.48
N LEU A 47 -5.27 -1.95 -7.04
CA LEU A 47 -4.22 -1.89 -8.03
C LEU A 47 -3.08 -1.00 -7.52
N CYS A 48 -1.93 -1.62 -7.27
CA CYS A 48 -0.68 -0.94 -6.94
C CYS A 48 0.14 -0.82 -8.23
N ASP A 49 0.16 0.36 -8.84
CA ASP A 49 0.98 0.65 -10.02
C ASP A 49 2.29 1.35 -9.61
N GLY A 50 3.45 0.83 -10.00
CA GLY A 50 4.75 1.44 -9.68
C GLY A 50 5.05 1.64 -8.19
N GLY A 51 4.27 1.04 -7.28
CA GLY A 51 4.43 1.16 -5.83
C GLY A 51 5.20 0.01 -5.19
N TYR A 52 5.71 -0.93 -5.99
CA TYR A 52 6.42 -2.11 -5.51
C TYR A 52 7.92 -1.84 -5.35
N PHE A 53 8.29 -1.28 -4.19
CA PHE A 53 9.69 -0.97 -3.86
C PHE A 53 10.39 -2.14 -3.17
N PHE A 54 11.66 -2.35 -3.51
CA PHE A 54 12.52 -3.37 -2.88
C PHE A 54 13.45 -2.75 -1.84
N LEU A 55 13.66 -3.48 -0.75
CA LEU A 55 14.71 -3.15 0.21
C LEU A 55 16.06 -3.60 -0.36
N VAL A 56 16.78 -2.69 -1.04
CA VAL A 56 18.14 -2.95 -1.54
C VAL A 56 19.12 -3.04 -0.38
N LYS A 57 19.92 -4.12 -0.34
CA LYS A 57 20.88 -4.42 0.74
C LYS A 57 22.29 -3.81 0.55
N ASN A 58 22.66 -3.34 -0.65
CA ASN A 58 24.04 -2.92 -0.91
C ASN A 58 24.37 -1.45 -0.58
N HIS A 59 25.03 -1.31 0.58
CA HIS A 59 26.15 -0.46 1.02
C HIS A 59 26.72 0.60 0.05
N THR A 60 26.38 1.87 0.28
CA THR A 60 27.27 3.06 0.23
C THR A 60 26.49 4.35 0.54
N ARG A 61 25.17 4.38 0.33
CA ARG A 61 24.34 5.60 0.50
C ARG A 61 23.11 5.48 1.41
N GLY A 62 22.94 4.36 2.11
CA GLY A 62 21.71 4.09 2.87
C GLY A 62 20.50 3.87 1.94
N ASN A 63 19.47 3.19 2.44
CA ASN A 63 18.27 2.95 1.65
C ASN A 63 17.37 4.20 1.71
N MET A 64 17.34 4.99 0.64
CA MET A 64 16.57 6.23 0.53
C MET A 64 15.10 6.05 0.93
N PHE A 65 14.46 4.95 0.52
CA PHE A 65 13.07 4.65 0.87
C PHE A 65 12.90 4.36 2.36
N LEU A 66 13.88 3.71 2.99
CA LEU A 66 13.84 3.46 4.43
C LEU A 66 13.84 4.77 5.22
N SER A 67 14.73 5.71 4.88
CA SER A 67 14.77 7.04 5.50
C SER A 67 13.51 7.85 5.21
N MET A 68 12.96 7.74 4.00
CA MET A 68 11.70 8.38 3.63
C MET A 68 10.51 7.84 4.46
N PHE A 69 10.39 6.52 4.63
CA PHE A 69 9.35 5.91 5.45
C PHE A 69 9.51 6.24 6.94
N GLU A 70 10.72 6.31 7.46
CA GLU A 70 10.99 6.84 8.80
C GLU A 70 10.50 8.28 8.96
N GLY A 71 10.81 9.15 7.99
CA GLY A 71 10.34 10.53 7.95
C GLY A 71 8.81 10.61 7.97
N LEU A 72 8.13 9.80 7.14
CA LEU A 72 6.67 9.72 7.11
C LEU A 72 6.08 9.32 8.46
N ILE A 73 6.68 8.34 9.14
CA ILE A 73 6.23 7.91 10.47
C ILE A 73 6.44 9.03 11.49
N LYS A 74 7.60 9.69 11.49
CA LYS A 74 7.95 10.72 12.47
C LYS A 74 7.03 11.94 12.33
N LEU A 75 6.85 12.42 11.09
CA LEU A 75 6.14 13.65 10.76
C LEU A 75 4.61 13.46 10.73
N HIS A 76 4.12 12.43 10.04
CA HIS A 76 2.69 12.23 9.79
C HIS A 76 2.03 11.18 10.67
N LYS A 77 2.77 10.56 11.60
CA LYS A 77 2.28 9.48 12.48
C LYS A 77 1.65 8.32 11.68
N SER A 78 2.19 8.05 10.49
CA SER A 78 1.66 7.09 9.53
C SER A 78 1.75 5.62 9.98
N LYS A 79 2.45 5.34 11.09
CA LYS A 79 2.49 4.01 11.73
C LYS A 79 1.09 3.41 11.92
N ASN A 80 0.11 4.25 12.30
CA ASN A 80 -1.24 3.80 12.61
C ASN A 80 -2.05 3.36 11.38
N ALA A 81 -1.57 3.67 10.17
CA ALA A 81 -2.19 3.22 8.93
C ALA A 81 -1.80 1.79 8.56
N LEU A 82 -0.66 1.30 9.08
CA LEU A 82 -0.11 -0.01 8.73
C LEU A 82 -0.85 -1.16 9.43
N PRO A 83 -0.90 -2.37 8.84
CA PRO A 83 -1.44 -3.54 9.50
C PRO A 83 -0.69 -3.86 10.80
N LYS A 84 -1.46 -4.04 11.89
CA LYS A 84 -0.91 -4.42 13.18
C LYS A 84 -0.08 -5.71 13.08
N SER A 85 -0.57 -6.68 12.31
CA SER A 85 0.09 -7.98 12.09
C SER A 85 1.50 -7.85 11.50
N CYS A 86 1.74 -6.84 10.65
CA CYS A 86 3.08 -6.51 10.18
C CYS A 86 3.90 -5.81 11.28
N THR A 87 3.35 -4.74 11.88
CA THR A 87 4.10 -3.88 12.82
C THR A 87 4.46 -4.55 14.15
N THR A 88 3.82 -5.67 14.50
CA THR A 88 4.20 -6.51 15.64
C THR A 88 5.43 -7.37 15.33
N LYS A 89 5.63 -7.76 14.07
CA LYS A 89 6.75 -8.61 13.63
C LYS A 89 7.96 -7.81 13.16
N LEU A 90 7.71 -6.65 12.55
CA LEU A 90 8.72 -5.80 11.92
C LEU A 90 8.60 -4.35 12.38
N SER A 91 9.69 -3.60 12.28
CA SER A 91 9.63 -2.14 12.48
C SER A 91 8.68 -1.49 11.47
N ALA A 92 7.96 -0.45 11.89
CA ALA A 92 6.91 0.17 11.07
C ALA A 92 7.42 0.64 9.69
N LYS A 93 8.65 1.13 9.59
CA LYS A 93 9.29 1.53 8.32
C LYS A 93 9.42 0.38 7.33
N LEU A 94 9.65 -0.85 7.82
CA LEU A 94 9.76 -2.04 6.97
C LEU A 94 8.40 -2.51 6.44
N CYS A 95 7.32 -2.21 7.15
CA CYS A 95 5.95 -2.51 6.72
C CYS A 95 5.43 -1.61 5.60
N PHE A 96 6.18 -0.59 5.18
CA PHE A 96 5.88 0.17 3.97
C PHE A 96 6.38 -0.52 2.69
N PHE A 97 7.28 -1.51 2.81
CA PHE A 97 7.77 -2.27 1.66
C PHE A 97 6.76 -3.37 1.30
N PRO A 98 6.25 -3.41 0.05
CA PRO A 98 5.25 -4.39 -0.35
C PRO A 98 5.60 -5.86 -0.11
N PRO A 99 6.87 -6.33 -0.27
CA PRO A 99 7.23 -7.70 0.09
C PRO A 99 6.89 -8.08 1.54
N ASN A 100 6.98 -7.13 2.48
CA ASN A 100 6.69 -7.36 3.89
C ASN A 100 5.19 -7.21 4.19
N LEU A 101 4.53 -6.28 3.49
CA LEU A 101 3.15 -5.88 3.73
C LEU A 101 2.13 -6.81 3.07
N GLN A 102 2.44 -7.35 1.88
CA GLN A 102 1.48 -8.05 1.03
C GLN A 102 0.82 -9.26 1.71
N ASN A 103 1.55 -9.96 2.58
CA ASN A 103 1.04 -11.13 3.30
C ASN A 103 0.04 -10.77 4.42
N ASP A 104 0.01 -9.50 4.82
CA ASP A 104 -0.88 -8.98 5.86
C ASP A 104 -2.15 -8.34 5.28
N VAL A 105 -2.22 -8.18 3.95
CA VAL A 105 -3.41 -7.63 3.26
C VAL A 105 -4.32 -8.77 2.81
N LYS A 106 -5.60 -8.70 3.20
CA LYS A 106 -6.60 -9.75 2.90
C LYS A 106 -7.27 -9.55 1.56
N THR A 107 -7.46 -8.30 1.15
CA THR A 107 -8.14 -7.94 -0.08
C THR A 107 -7.21 -8.17 -1.28
N PRO A 108 -7.68 -8.78 -2.38
CA PRO A 108 -6.83 -9.03 -3.55
C PRO A 108 -6.20 -7.75 -4.11
N ILE A 109 -4.87 -7.75 -4.22
CA ILE A 109 -4.08 -6.67 -4.82
C ILE A 109 -3.45 -7.17 -6.11
N PHE A 110 -3.64 -6.41 -7.19
CA PHE A 110 -2.83 -6.54 -8.40
C PHE A 110 -1.68 -5.54 -8.32
N SER A 111 -0.44 -6.01 -8.38
CA SER A 111 0.74 -5.13 -8.45
C SER A 111 1.20 -5.04 -9.88
N LEU A 112 1.05 -3.87 -10.49
CA LEU A 112 1.63 -3.54 -11.78
C LEU A 112 3.04 -2.98 -11.52
N CYS A 113 4.01 -3.88 -11.44
CA CYS A 113 5.39 -3.48 -11.54
C CYS A 113 5.64 -3.00 -12.97
N GLN A 114 6.08 -1.75 -13.13
CA GLN A 114 6.72 -1.37 -14.38
C GLN A 114 7.89 -2.35 -14.61
N PRO A 115 8.06 -2.89 -15.84
CA PRO A 115 9.17 -3.79 -16.11
C PRO A 115 10.48 -3.10 -15.69
N LEU A 116 11.32 -3.83 -14.97
CA LEU A 116 12.69 -3.49 -14.59
C LEU A 116 13.62 -3.38 -15.81
N ILE A 117 13.16 -2.78 -16.90
CA ILE A 117 13.93 -2.49 -18.12
C ILE A 117 13.92 -0.98 -18.33
N THR A 118 14.62 -0.27 -17.45
CA THR A 118 15.30 1.04 -17.61
C THR A 118 15.75 1.41 -16.19
N SER A 119 16.85 0.90 -15.64
CA SER A 119 18.22 1.01 -16.10
C SER A 119 19.04 0.01 -15.28
N ARG A 120 20.04 -0.64 -15.90
CA ARG A 120 21.15 -1.24 -15.14
C ARG A 120 21.64 -0.25 -14.08
N GLN A 121 21.53 -0.60 -12.80
CA GLN A 121 22.46 -0.26 -11.73
C GLN A 121 22.40 -1.36 -10.67
#